data_AF-A0A820MYW9-F1
#
_entry.id   AF-A0A820MYW9-F1
#
_cell.length_a   1.000
_cell.length_b   1.000
_cell.length_c   1.000
_cell.angle_alpha   90.00
_cell.angle_beta   90.00
_cell.angle_gamma   90.00
#
_symmetry.space_group_name_H-M   'P 1'
#
loop_
_entity.id
_entity.type
_entity.pdbx_description
1 polymer ?
#
loop_
_entity_poly.entity_id
_entity_poly.type
_entity_poly.pdbx_seq_one_letter_code
_entity_poly.pdbx_strand_id
1 'polypeptide(L)' 'MTKTNGISIKQDKIQVRHPLEPLSLAEIELVVEILKKESDKITPTTRFVSVTLHEPPKQKILNLTGEIILRE' A
#
# COMPACT_ATOMS: atom_id res chain seq x y z
N MET A 1 19.45 9.71 -23.95
CA MET A 1 19.58 8.94 -22.69
C MET A 1 19.41 9.97 -21.59
N THR A 2 18.21 10.25 -21.11
CA THR A 2 17.49 9.51 -20.06
C THR A 2 15.99 9.73 -20.25
N LYS A 3 15.21 8.65 -20.36
CA LYS A 3 13.74 8.75 -20.40
C LYS A 3 13.27 8.96 -18.97
N THR A 4 12.68 10.12 -18.71
CA THR A 4 11.88 10.41 -17.52
C THR A 4 10.69 9.46 -17.52
N ASN A 5 10.78 8.36 -16.77
CA ASN A 5 9.63 7.50 -16.55
C ASN A 5 8.66 8.23 -15.61
N GLY A 6 7.78 9.02 -16.21
CA GLY A 6 6.50 9.37 -15.61
C GLY A 6 5.72 8.08 -15.42
N ILE A 7 5.89 7.44 -14.27
CA ILE A 7 5.09 6.31 -13.85
C ILE A 7 3.77 6.91 -13.38
N SER A 8 2.77 6.80 -14.24
CA SER A 8 1.37 7.01 -13.89
C SER A 8 1.05 6.08 -12.73
N ILE A 9 0.91 6.64 -11.52
CA ILE A 9 0.32 5.97 -10.37
C ILE A 9 -1.16 5.74 -10.68
N LYS A 10 -1.46 4.75 -11.52
CA LYS A 10 -2.76 4.11 -11.45
C LYS A 10 -2.75 3.33 -10.14
N GLN A 11 -3.79 3.45 -9.33
CA GLN A 11 -4.01 2.56 -8.18
C GLN A 11 -3.95 1.10 -8.67
N ASP A 12 -2.78 0.48 -8.56
CA ASP A 12 -2.63 -0.95 -8.78
C ASP A 12 -3.20 -1.63 -7.54
N LYS A 13 -4.48 -2.00 -7.64
CA LYS A 13 -5.19 -2.67 -6.57
C LYS A 13 -4.53 -4.01 -6.30
N ILE A 14 -4.03 -4.21 -5.09
CA ILE A 14 -3.32 -5.43 -4.71
C ILE A 14 -4.34 -6.47 -4.27
N GLN A 15 -4.28 -7.64 -4.89
CA GLN A 15 -5.14 -8.78 -4.56
C GLN A 15 -4.63 -9.51 -3.33
N VAL A 16 -5.48 -9.65 -2.32
CA VAL A 16 -5.23 -10.48 -1.13
C VAL A 16 -6.37 -11.46 -0.92
N ARG A 17 -6.10 -12.59 -0.24
CA ARG A 17 -7.17 -13.57 0.03
C ARG A 17 -7.91 -13.25 1.31
N HIS A 18 -7.26 -12.58 2.25
CA HIS A 18 -7.85 -12.17 3.52
C HIS A 18 -7.55 -10.70 3.85
N PRO A 19 -8.53 -9.94 4.37
CA PRO A 19 -8.37 -8.51 4.66
C PRO A 19 -7.41 -8.23 5.82
N LEU A 20 -7.05 -9.26 6.60
CA LEU A 20 -6.06 -9.19 7.69
C LEU A 20 -4.75 -9.90 7.34
N GLU A 21 -4.53 -10.28 6.08
CA GLU A 21 -3.19 -10.67 5.64
C GLU A 21 -2.21 -9.52 5.89
N PRO A 22 -0.99 -9.79 6.39
CA PRO A 22 0.01 -8.74 6.58
C PRO A 22 0.31 -8.05 5.25
N LEU A 23 0.90 -6.86 5.32
CA LEU A 23 1.37 -6.17 4.12
C LEU A 23 2.41 -7.04 3.41
N SER A 24 2.20 -7.25 2.12
CA SER A 24 3.16 -7.85 1.21
C SER A 24 4.34 -6.90 0.94
N LEU A 25 5.42 -7.45 0.38
CA LEU A 25 6.57 -6.65 -0.05
C LEU A 25 6.14 -5.55 -1.04
N ALA A 26 5.29 -5.89 -2.00
CA ALA A 26 4.78 -4.95 -2.99
C ALA A 26 3.96 -3.81 -2.35
N GLU A 27 3.13 -4.11 -1.33
CA GLU A 27 2.40 -3.09 -0.57
C GLU A 27 3.37 -2.15 0.17
N ILE A 28 4.43 -2.68 0.79
CA ILE A 28 5.41 -1.86 1.51
C ILE A 28 6.19 -0.95 0.54
N GLU A 29 6.63 -1.48 -0.59
CA GLU A 29 7.34 -0.72 -1.63
C GLU A 29 6.46 0.42 -2.18
N LEU A 30 5.19 0.13 -2.47
CA LEU A 30 4.22 1.11 -2.93
C LEU A 30 4.01 2.22 -1.88
N VAL A 31 3.86 1.87 -0.60
CA VAL A 31 3.75 2.85 0.49
C VAL A 31 4.95 3.78 0.52
N VAL A 32 6.18 3.25 0.43
CA VAL A 32 7.40 4.06 0.42
C VAL A 32 7.45 4.98 -0.82
N GLU A 33 7.00 4.48 -1.97
CA GLU A 33 6.95 5.28 -3.21
C GLU A 33 5.94 6.43 -3.11
N ILE A 34 4.72 6.16 -2.66
CA ILE A 34 3.68 7.19 -2.44
C ILE A 34 4.19 8.26 -1.48
N LEU A 35 4.74 7.83 -0.34
CA LEU A 35 5.25 8.74 0.68
C LEU A 35 6.38 9.63 0.17
N LYS A 36 7.29 9.10 -0.65
CA LYS A 36 8.37 9.88 -1.29
C LYS A 36 7.85 10.85 -2.36
N LYS A 37 6.77 10.52 -3.05
CA LYS A 37 6.20 11.33 -4.14
C LYS A 37 5.27 12.44 -3.65
N GLU A 38 4.43 12.14 -2.67
CA GLU A 38 3.30 13.00 -2.29
C GLU A 38 3.55 13.82 -1.03
N SER A 39 4.59 13.52 -0.25
CA SER A 39 4.86 14.21 1.01
C SER A 39 6.07 15.14 0.92
N ASP A 40 5.83 16.44 1.00
CA ASP A 40 6.90 17.46 1.14
C ASP A 40 7.68 17.35 2.47
N LYS A 41 7.24 16.49 3.39
CA LYS A 41 7.82 16.30 4.72
C LYS A 41 8.85 15.17 4.77
N ILE A 42 9.00 14.40 3.69
CA ILE A 42 9.88 13.23 3.66
C ILE A 42 11.19 13.56 2.94
N THR A 43 12.29 13.28 3.63
CA THR A 43 13.66 13.45 3.12
C THR A 43 14.32 12.10 2.88
N PRO A 44 15.43 12.03 2.11
CA PRO A 44 16.18 10.78 1.90
C PRO A 44 16.71 10.12 3.19
N THR A 45 16.78 10.87 4.30
CA THR A 45 17.25 10.38 5.61
C THR A 45 16.11 9.98 6.55
N THR A 46 14.85 10.15 6.13
CA THR A 46 13.68 9.78 6.93
C THR A 46 13.61 8.25 7.11
N ARG A 47 13.41 7.80 8.34
CA ARG A 47 13.23 6.39 8.68
C ARG A 47 11.83 6.17 9.23
N PHE A 48 11.15 5.13 8.75
CA PHE A 48 9.85 4.72 9.25
C PHE A 48 10.03 3.68 10.36
N VAL A 49 9.59 4.02 11.57
CA VAL A 49 9.66 3.10 12.73
C VAL A 49 8.71 1.92 12.55
N SER A 50 7.57 2.15 11.90
CA SER A 50 6.55 1.13 11.65
C SER A 50 5.80 1.42 10.36
N VAL A 51 5.54 0.36 9.59
CA VAL A 51 4.63 0.34 8.45
C VAL A 51 3.74 -0.87 8.65
N THR A 52 2.48 -0.64 8.98
CA THR A 52 1.53 -1.69 9.35
C THR A 52 0.23 -1.52 8.59
N LEU A 53 -0.46 -2.64 8.36
CA LEU A 53 -1.77 -2.64 7.75
C LEU A 53 -2.73 -1.78 8.58
N HIS A 54 -3.43 -0.87 7.92
CA HIS A 54 -4.60 -0.23 8.51
C HIS A 54 -5.77 -1.20 8.40
N GLU A 55 -6.00 -1.96 9.45
CA GLU A 55 -6.98 -3.04 9.43
C GLU A 55 -8.41 -2.53 9.14
N PRO A 56 -9.17 -3.22 8.28
CA PRO A 56 -10.55 -2.82 8.01
C PRO A 56 -11.46 -2.92 9.23
N PRO A 57 -12.59 -2.17 9.25
CA PRO A 57 -13.54 -2.22 10.36
C PRO A 57 -14.05 -3.63 10.65
N LYS A 58 -14.23 -3.95 11.94
CA LYS A 58 -14.69 -5.27 12.42
C LYS A 58 -15.90 -5.83 11.63
N GLN A 59 -16.91 -5.00 11.36
CA GLN A 59 -18.09 -5.42 10.60
C GLN A 59 -17.77 -5.90 9.18
N LYS A 60 -16.78 -5.29 8.51
CA LYS A 60 -16.33 -5.70 7.18
C LYS A 60 -15.61 -7.05 7.22
N ILE A 61 -14.88 -7.33 8.30
CA ILE A 61 -14.22 -8.63 8.53
C ILE A 61 -15.27 -9.72 8.81
N LEU A 62 -16.25 -9.44 9.68
CA LEU A 62 -17.27 -10.42 10.06
C LEU A 62 -18.20 -10.80 8.91
N ASN A 63 -18.41 -9.91 7.95
CA ASN A 63 -19.25 -10.15 6.78
C ASN A 63 -18.48 -10.72 5.59
N LEU A 64 -17.22 -11.14 5.78
CA LEU A 64 -16.37 -11.61 4.68
C LEU A 64 -16.82 -12.98 4.14
N THR A 65 -17.05 -13.05 2.83
CA THR A 65 -17.48 -14.26 2.11
C THR A 65 -16.36 -14.86 1.25
N GLY A 66 -15.17 -15.12 1.79
CA GLY A 66 -14.12 -15.91 1.12
C GLY A 66 -13.64 -15.40 -0.26
N GLU A 67 -13.98 -14.19 -0.64
CA GLU A 67 -13.65 -13.57 -1.93
C GLU A 67 -12.24 -12.95 -1.93
N ILE A 68 -11.63 -12.85 -3.12
CA ILE A 68 -10.40 -12.08 -3.32
C ILE A 68 -10.73 -10.61 -3.10
N ILE A 69 -9.97 -9.96 -2.21
CA ILE A 69 -10.15 -8.55 -1.88
C ILE A 69 -9.07 -7.72 -2.57
N LEU A 70 -9.50 -6.58 -3.09
CA LEU A 70 -8.64 -5.56 -3.64
C LEU A 70 -8.33 -4.52 -2.55
N ARG A 71 -7.04 -4.36 -2.24
CA ARG A 71 -6.52 -3.29 -1.37
C ARG A 71 -6.02 -2.12 -2.22
N GLU A 72 -6.25 -0.91 -1.72
CA GLU A 72 -5.90 0.38 -2.33
C GLU A 72 -5.03 1.17 -1.36
#